data_AF-A0A9D1D6N7-F1
#
_entry.id   AF-A0A9D1D6N7-F1
#
_cell.length_a   1.000
_cell.length_b   1.000
_cell.length_c   1.000
_cell.angle_alpha   90.00
_cell.angle_beta   90.00
_cell.angle_gamma   90.00
#
_symmetry.space_group_name_H-M   'P 1'
#
loop_
_entity.id
_entity.type
_entity.pdbx_description
1 polymer ?
#
loop_
_entity_poly.entity_id
_entity_poly.type
_entity_poly.pdbx_seq_one_letter_code
_entity_poly.pdbx_strand_id
1 'polypeptide(L)'
;MAIPGVQQPDLLPIGQGLRLRKYDGVYAFALPWYQDEDLLFLVDGKRTPYTLEKLGEMYTYLDRHGELYWIEILEGGAYRPIGDVTFSQEDMPIVIGEAQFRGKGIGRQVVSALVERGRALGYEKMYVAEIYSYNEGSKRCFEHAGFHVVEQTKTGARYAIELGGRPFEA
;
A
#
# COMPACT_ATOMS: atom_id res chain seq x y z
N MET A 1 14.99 -10.68 -4.40
CA MET A 1 13.51 -10.74 -4.53
C MET A 1 12.95 -10.52 -3.15
N ALA A 2 11.97 -9.63 -3.03
CA ALA A 2 11.43 -9.22 -1.73
C ALA A 2 10.63 -10.32 -1.02
N ILE A 3 9.98 -11.21 -1.78
CA ILE A 3 9.31 -12.42 -1.28
C ILE A 3 10.10 -13.65 -1.80
N PRO A 4 10.60 -14.54 -0.92
CA PRO A 4 11.38 -15.71 -1.34
C PRO A 4 10.63 -16.60 -2.34
N GLY A 5 11.27 -16.94 -3.45
CA GLY A 5 10.70 -17.83 -4.47
C GLY A 5 9.58 -17.22 -5.32
N VAL A 6 9.22 -15.95 -5.11
CA VAL A 6 8.15 -15.26 -5.84
C VAL A 6 8.74 -14.16 -6.71
N GLN A 7 8.44 -14.22 -8.01
CA GLN A 7 8.74 -13.12 -8.92
C GLN A 7 7.66 -12.04 -8.78
N GLN A 8 8.10 -10.83 -8.44
CA GLN A 8 7.26 -9.63 -8.45
C GLN A 8 6.86 -9.29 -9.90
N PRO A 9 5.55 -9.18 -10.23
CA PRO A 9 5.07 -8.68 -11.52
C PRO A 9 5.58 -7.27 -11.82
N ASP A 10 5.96 -7.00 -13.06
CA ASP A 10 6.36 -5.64 -13.47
C ASP A 10 5.15 -4.69 -13.53
N LEU A 11 3.97 -5.22 -13.87
CA LEU A 11 2.71 -4.49 -13.97
C LEU A 11 1.55 -5.35 -13.46
N LEU A 12 0.67 -4.75 -12.66
CA LEU A 12 -0.56 -5.36 -12.16
C LEU A 12 -1.74 -4.39 -12.40
N PRO A 13 -2.60 -4.65 -13.39
CA PRO A 13 -3.80 -3.83 -13.62
C PRO A 13 -4.81 -4.02 -12.48
N ILE A 14 -5.32 -2.93 -11.89
CA ILE A 14 -6.21 -2.99 -10.71
C ILE A 14 -7.59 -2.34 -10.92
N GLY A 15 -7.87 -1.88 -12.14
CA GLY A 15 -9.15 -1.28 -12.49
C GLY A 15 -9.07 -0.45 -13.77
N GLN A 16 -10.17 0.24 -14.10
CA GLN A 16 -10.19 1.13 -15.26
C GLN A 16 -9.27 2.33 -15.03
N GLY A 17 -8.16 2.37 -15.79
CA GLY A 17 -7.19 3.46 -15.71
C GLY A 17 -6.32 3.44 -14.45
N LEU A 18 -6.34 2.37 -13.63
CA LEU A 18 -5.45 2.22 -12.48
C LEU A 18 -4.59 0.97 -12.62
N ARG A 19 -3.30 1.09 -12.28
CA ARG A 19 -2.37 -0.03 -12.26
C ARG A 19 -1.33 0.13 -11.15
N LEU A 20 -0.75 -0.99 -10.75
CA LEU A 20 0.46 -1.04 -9.95
C LEU A 20 1.63 -1.31 -10.90
N ARG A 21 2.64 -0.44 -10.89
CA ARG A 21 3.87 -0.65 -11.63
C ARG A 21 4.99 -0.90 -10.66
N LYS A 22 5.77 -1.95 -10.89
CA LYS A 22 6.92 -2.29 -10.07
C LYS A 22 7.87 -1.09 -9.95
N TYR A 23 8.37 -0.91 -8.73
CA TYR A 23 9.39 0.07 -8.43
C TYR A 23 10.65 -0.13 -9.27
N ASP A 24 11.17 0.97 -9.80
CA ASP A 24 12.27 1.03 -10.78
C ASP A 24 13.51 1.76 -10.23
N GLY A 25 13.51 2.14 -8.96
CA GLY A 25 14.59 2.93 -8.35
C GLY A 25 14.49 4.43 -8.61
N VAL A 26 13.51 4.92 -9.37
CA VAL A 26 13.29 6.35 -9.62
C VAL A 26 12.23 6.87 -8.67
N TYR A 27 12.63 7.57 -7.60
CA TYR A 27 11.72 8.00 -6.53
C TYR A 27 11.72 9.50 -6.25
N ALA A 28 12.65 10.27 -6.83
CA ALA A 28 12.81 11.69 -6.49
C ALA A 28 11.52 12.52 -6.73
N PHE A 29 10.68 12.10 -7.68
CA PHE A 29 9.39 12.75 -7.96
C PHE A 29 8.34 12.56 -6.84
N ALA A 30 8.52 11.58 -5.95
CA ALA A 30 7.62 11.32 -4.84
C ALA A 30 7.87 12.26 -3.65
N LEU A 31 9.04 12.92 -3.60
CA LEU A 31 9.42 13.82 -2.51
C LEU A 31 8.36 14.89 -2.17
N PRO A 32 7.68 15.54 -3.15
CA PRO A 32 6.61 16.50 -2.86
C PRO A 32 5.44 15.91 -2.06
N TRP A 33 5.14 14.62 -2.18
CA TRP A 33 4.08 13.98 -1.39
C TRP A 33 4.44 13.97 0.10
N TYR A 34 5.72 13.75 0.41
CA TYR A 34 6.26 13.72 1.77
C TYR A 34 6.71 15.11 2.27
N GLN A 35 6.18 16.18 1.68
CA GLN A 35 6.24 17.54 2.25
C GLN A 35 4.90 17.94 2.91
N ASP A 36 3.84 17.16 2.69
CA ASP A 36 2.54 17.34 3.33
C ASP A 36 2.58 16.81 4.76
N GLU A 37 2.60 17.71 5.75
CA GLU A 37 2.63 17.36 7.17
C GLU A 37 1.44 16.51 7.62
N ASP A 38 0.26 16.72 7.04
CA ASP A 38 -0.92 15.92 7.39
C ASP A 38 -0.78 14.50 6.85
N LEU A 39 -0.20 14.33 5.65
CA LEU A 39 0.14 13.00 5.15
C LEU A 39 1.18 12.31 6.05
N LEU A 40 2.25 13.02 6.40
CA LEU A 40 3.32 12.46 7.23
C LEU A 40 2.81 12.06 8.61
N PHE A 41 1.88 12.83 9.18
CA PHE A 41 1.28 12.46 10.44
C PHE A 41 0.51 11.13 10.33
N LEU A 42 -0.15 10.88 9.20
CA LEU A 42 -0.89 9.64 8.96
C LEU A 42 0.02 8.42 8.69
N VAL A 43 1.26 8.64 8.24
CA VAL A 43 2.21 7.59 7.84
C VAL A 43 3.24 7.30 8.94
N ASP A 44 3.80 8.34 9.56
CA ASP A 44 4.91 8.26 10.51
C ASP A 44 4.55 8.72 11.93
N GLY A 45 3.34 9.25 12.13
CA GLY A 45 2.96 9.92 13.37
C GLY A 45 3.75 11.20 13.65
N LYS A 46 4.50 11.70 12.66
CA LYS A 46 5.35 12.91 12.75
C LYS A 46 4.97 13.88 11.65
N ARG A 47 5.15 15.16 11.91
CA ARG A 47 4.90 16.25 10.94
C ARG A 47 6.21 16.83 10.40
N THR A 48 7.25 16.00 10.26
CA THR A 48 8.57 16.46 9.82
C THR A 48 8.78 16.07 8.36
N PRO A 49 8.81 17.05 7.43
CA PRO A 49 9.05 16.80 6.01
C PRO A 49 10.28 15.95 5.76
N TYR A 50 10.18 15.07 4.76
CA TYR A 50 11.29 14.20 4.40
C TYR A 50 12.36 14.98 3.65
N THR A 51 13.62 14.58 3.87
CA THR A 51 14.72 14.88 2.96
C THR A 51 14.75 13.84 1.84
N LEU A 52 15.41 14.14 0.72
CA LEU A 52 15.60 13.16 -0.36
C LEU A 52 16.38 11.92 0.13
N GLU A 53 17.34 12.11 1.03
CA GLU A 53 18.07 11.02 1.69
C GLU A 53 17.12 10.12 2.48
N LYS A 54 16.27 10.71 3.33
CA LYS A 54 15.30 9.94 4.12
C LYS A 54 14.32 9.16 3.24
N LEU A 55 13.88 9.79 2.15
CA LEU A 55 13.02 9.14 1.16
C LEU A 55 13.72 7.95 0.49
N GLY A 56 14.99 8.09 0.14
CA GLY A 56 15.81 7.02 -0.42
C GLY A 56 16.01 5.85 0.54
N GLU A 57 16.25 6.13 1.83
CA GLU A 57 16.30 5.10 2.88
C GLU A 57 14.99 4.35 3.00
N MET A 58 13.86 5.07 2.99
CA MET A 58 12.52 4.48 3.08
C MET A 58 12.26 3.53 1.90
N TYR A 59 12.43 3.97 0.65
CA TYR A 59 12.20 3.09 -0.49
C TYR A 59 13.19 1.93 -0.56
N THR A 60 14.45 2.13 -0.16
CA THR A 60 15.42 1.03 -0.05
C THR A 60 14.98 -0.01 0.98
N TYR A 61 14.40 0.42 2.09
CA TYR A 61 13.84 -0.47 3.08
C TYR A 61 12.62 -1.22 2.53
N LEU A 62 11.64 -0.51 1.96
CA LEU A 62 10.40 -1.09 1.44
C LEU A 62 10.66 -2.12 0.33
N ASP A 63 11.52 -1.80 -0.65
CA ASP A 63 11.90 -2.69 -1.76
C ASP A 63 12.61 -3.99 -1.28
N ARG A 64 13.24 -3.95 -0.11
CA ARG A 64 13.87 -5.13 0.50
C ARG A 64 12.88 -6.01 1.26
N HIS A 65 11.78 -5.45 1.77
CA HIS A 65 10.86 -6.13 2.69
C HIS A 65 9.50 -6.49 2.06
N GLY A 66 9.21 -6.01 0.85
CA GLY A 66 8.00 -6.41 0.11
C GLY A 66 8.05 -6.04 -1.37
N GLU A 67 7.04 -6.48 -2.11
CA GLU A 67 6.82 -6.05 -3.49
C GLU A 67 6.41 -4.57 -3.49
N LEU A 68 7.34 -3.68 -3.85
CA LEU A 68 7.09 -2.24 -3.91
C LEU A 68 6.55 -1.83 -5.29
N TYR A 69 5.45 -1.09 -5.29
CA TYR A 69 4.78 -0.60 -6.48
C TYR A 69 4.49 0.89 -6.43
N TRP A 70 4.60 1.54 -7.58
CA TRP A 70 3.94 2.80 -7.87
C TRP A 70 2.47 2.56 -8.19
N ILE A 71 1.59 3.31 -7.55
CA ILE A 71 0.16 3.38 -7.89
C ILE A 71 0.03 4.41 -9.01
N GLU A 72 -0.31 3.96 -10.21
CA GLU A 72 -0.41 4.81 -11.39
C GLU A 72 -1.85 4.96 -11.88
N ILE A 73 -2.18 6.17 -12.31
CA ILE A 73 -3.45 6.51 -12.96
C ILE A 73 -3.22 6.89 -14.42
N LEU A 74 -4.15 6.51 -15.29
CA LEU A 74 -4.20 6.94 -16.69
C LEU A 74 -4.86 8.32 -16.77
N GLU A 75 -4.08 9.35 -17.06
CA GLU A 75 -4.55 10.71 -17.32
C GLU A 75 -3.95 11.24 -18.63
N GLY A 76 -4.78 11.83 -19.49
CA GLY A 76 -4.31 12.39 -20.77
C GLY A 76 -3.66 11.38 -21.72
N GLY A 77 -4.01 10.09 -21.61
CA GLY A 77 -3.45 9.01 -22.43
C GLY A 77 -2.11 8.44 -21.95
N ALA A 78 -1.58 8.93 -20.83
CA ALA A 78 -0.35 8.43 -20.22
C ALA A 78 -0.60 8.00 -18.76
N TYR A 79 0.09 6.95 -18.33
CA TYR A 79 0.10 6.55 -16.93
C TYR A 79 1.11 7.40 -16.16
N ARG A 80 0.72 7.86 -14.98
CA ARG A 80 1.60 8.59 -14.06
C ARG A 80 1.40 8.13 -12.62
N PRO A 81 2.46 8.14 -11.79
CA PRO A 81 2.37 7.77 -10.39
C PRO A 81 1.63 8.84 -9.58
N ILE A 82 0.79 8.39 -8.64
CA ILE A 82 0.03 9.23 -7.69
C ILE A 82 0.21 8.80 -6.23
N GLY A 83 0.97 7.74 -6.01
CA GLY A 83 1.21 7.13 -4.70
C GLY A 83 2.05 5.85 -4.83
N ASP A 84 2.23 5.17 -3.71
CA ASP A 84 2.96 3.91 -3.63
C ASP A 84 2.31 2.94 -2.65
N VAL A 85 2.63 1.66 -2.83
CA VAL A 85 2.22 0.58 -1.94
C VAL A 85 3.32 -0.48 -1.88
N THR A 86 3.58 -0.99 -0.68
CA THR A 86 4.45 -2.15 -0.48
C THR A 86 3.59 -3.33 -0.08
N PHE A 87 3.76 -4.47 -0.74
CA PHE A 87 3.02 -5.69 -0.45
C PHE A 87 3.93 -6.76 0.16
N SER A 88 3.58 -7.21 1.36
CA SER A 88 4.15 -8.40 1.99
C SER A 88 3.04 -9.17 2.73
N GLN A 89 3.33 -10.39 3.20
CA GLN A 89 2.36 -11.14 3.99
C GLN A 89 2.10 -10.49 5.37
N GLU A 90 3.12 -9.83 5.93
CA GLU A 90 3.10 -9.31 7.31
C GLU A 90 2.72 -7.83 7.41
N ASP A 91 2.78 -7.09 6.29
CA ASP A 91 2.44 -5.68 6.26
C ASP A 91 2.10 -5.17 4.85
N MET A 92 1.34 -4.09 4.77
CA MET A 92 0.94 -3.42 3.52
C MET A 92 0.92 -1.88 3.64
N PRO A 93 2.08 -1.21 3.81
CA PRO A 93 2.14 0.26 3.77
C PRO A 93 1.62 0.80 2.44
N ILE A 94 0.71 1.77 2.49
CA ILE A 94 0.09 2.39 1.32
C ILE A 94 -0.04 3.90 1.50
N VAL A 95 0.35 4.65 0.47
CA VAL A 95 0.26 6.11 0.42
C VAL A 95 -0.41 6.55 -0.88
N ILE A 96 -1.46 7.36 -0.76
CA ILE A 96 -1.98 8.16 -1.89
C ILE A 96 -1.40 9.56 -1.74
N GLY A 97 -0.28 9.80 -2.43
CA GLY A 97 0.56 10.98 -2.27
C GLY A 97 -0.15 12.28 -2.65
N GLU A 98 -0.87 12.27 -3.78
CA GLU A 98 -1.62 13.43 -4.24
C GLU A 98 -2.99 13.57 -3.56
N ALA A 99 -3.18 14.67 -2.83
CA ALA A 99 -4.39 14.93 -2.04
C ALA A 99 -5.69 14.83 -2.84
N GLN A 100 -5.69 15.28 -4.12
CA GLN A 100 -6.86 15.25 -4.99
C GLN A 100 -7.38 13.83 -5.30
N PHE A 101 -6.60 12.79 -5.04
CA PHE A 101 -6.99 11.39 -5.25
C PHE A 101 -7.39 10.66 -3.98
N ARG A 102 -7.15 11.27 -2.81
CA ARG A 102 -7.55 10.70 -1.51
C ARG A 102 -9.09 10.69 -1.41
N GLY A 103 -9.63 9.70 -0.71
CA GLY A 103 -11.09 9.57 -0.53
C GLY A 103 -11.89 9.13 -1.76
N LYS A 104 -11.26 8.90 -2.93
CA LYS A 104 -11.93 8.47 -4.18
C LYS A 104 -11.99 6.95 -4.37
N GLY A 105 -11.71 6.17 -3.32
CA GLY A 105 -11.74 4.71 -3.37
C GLY A 105 -10.52 4.05 -4.05
N ILE A 106 -9.49 4.81 -4.46
CA ILE A 106 -8.28 4.26 -5.07
C ILE A 106 -7.55 3.30 -4.12
N GLY A 107 -7.32 3.72 -2.87
CA GLY A 107 -6.70 2.86 -1.86
C GLY A 107 -7.43 1.53 -1.69
N ARG A 108 -8.78 1.54 -1.75
CA ARG A 108 -9.58 0.31 -1.65
C ARG A 108 -9.33 -0.62 -2.83
N GLN A 109 -9.30 -0.09 -4.06
CA GLN A 109 -8.99 -0.89 -5.25
C GLN A 109 -7.58 -1.50 -5.18
N VAL A 110 -6.60 -0.72 -4.71
CA VAL A 110 -5.22 -1.20 -4.50
C VAL A 110 -5.19 -2.34 -3.48
N VAL A 111 -5.77 -2.14 -2.29
CA VAL A 111 -5.80 -3.16 -1.23
C VAL A 111 -6.51 -4.41 -1.71
N SER A 112 -7.70 -4.29 -2.33
CA SER A 112 -8.43 -5.46 -2.86
C SER A 112 -7.60 -6.25 -3.89
N ALA A 113 -6.90 -5.57 -4.80
CA ALA A 113 -6.04 -6.25 -5.77
C ALA A 113 -4.86 -6.98 -5.10
N LEU A 114 -4.26 -6.40 -4.07
CA LEU A 114 -3.19 -7.03 -3.30
C LEU A 114 -3.69 -8.17 -2.40
N VAL A 115 -4.96 -8.13 -1.99
CA VAL A 115 -5.59 -9.27 -1.33
C VAL A 115 -5.70 -10.45 -2.31
N GLU A 116 -6.13 -10.23 -3.56
CA GLU A 116 -6.11 -11.28 -4.59
C GLU A 116 -4.69 -11.76 -4.92
N ARG A 117 -3.70 -10.86 -4.92
CA ARG A 117 -2.28 -11.22 -5.03
C ARG A 117 -1.89 -12.20 -3.93
N GLY A 118 -2.25 -11.92 -2.67
CA GLY A 118 -2.03 -12.83 -1.54
C GLY A 118 -2.67 -14.20 -1.73
N ARG A 119 -3.92 -14.25 -2.22
CA ARG A 119 -4.59 -15.52 -2.54
C ARG A 119 -3.87 -16.31 -3.62
N ALA A 120 -3.45 -15.64 -4.69
CA ALA A 120 -2.70 -16.26 -5.78
C ALA A 120 -1.33 -16.79 -5.35
N LEU A 121 -0.74 -16.21 -4.29
CA LEU A 121 0.49 -16.70 -3.67
C LEU A 121 0.25 -17.84 -2.65
N GLY A 122 -1.00 -18.22 -2.41
CA GLY A 122 -1.36 -19.27 -1.46
C GLY A 122 -1.28 -18.85 0.00
N TYR A 123 -1.32 -17.55 0.30
CA TYR A 123 -1.41 -17.10 1.68
C TYR A 123 -2.75 -17.49 2.29
N GLU A 124 -2.73 -18.11 3.46
CA GLU A 124 -3.93 -18.40 4.25
C GLU A 124 -4.40 -17.16 5.01
N LYS A 125 -3.45 -16.28 5.34
CA LYS A 125 -3.67 -15.09 6.15
C LYS A 125 -2.66 -14.00 5.77
N MET A 126 -3.08 -12.74 5.88
CA MET A 126 -2.21 -11.57 5.76
C MET A 126 -2.46 -10.58 6.88
N TYR A 127 -1.51 -9.66 7.06
CA TYR A 127 -1.52 -8.68 8.14
C TYR A 127 -1.24 -7.27 7.66
N VAL A 128 -1.64 -6.31 8.49
CA VAL A 128 -1.13 -4.93 8.49
C VAL A 128 -0.53 -4.70 9.86
N ALA A 129 0.74 -4.31 9.91
CA ALA A 129 1.51 -4.24 11.14
C ALA A 129 0.90 -3.22 12.12
N GLU A 130 0.58 -2.02 11.63
CA GLU A 130 -0.06 -0.99 12.43
C GLU A 130 -0.85 0.00 11.56
N ILE A 131 -2.07 0.30 11.97
CA ILE A 131 -2.81 1.47 11.51
C ILE A 131 -3.07 2.38 12.72
N TYR A 132 -2.59 3.61 12.66
CA TYR A 132 -2.77 4.60 13.72
C TYR A 132 -4.26 4.83 14.06
N SER A 133 -4.51 5.06 15.34
CA SER A 133 -5.87 5.23 15.89
C SER A 133 -6.63 6.42 15.30
N TYR A 134 -5.94 7.41 14.74
CA TYR A 134 -6.53 8.57 14.07
C TYR A 134 -6.61 8.43 12.54
N ASN A 135 -6.03 7.38 11.94
CA ASN A 135 -6.00 7.19 10.48
C ASN A 135 -7.27 6.49 9.98
N GLU A 136 -8.43 7.16 10.12
CA GLU A 136 -9.75 6.64 9.74
C GLU A 136 -9.85 6.26 8.25
N GLY A 137 -9.10 6.95 7.39
CA GLY A 137 -9.04 6.64 5.96
C GLY A 137 -8.45 5.26 5.70
N SER A 138 -7.32 4.93 6.35
CA SER A 138 -6.66 3.64 6.23
C SER A 138 -7.49 2.52 6.87
N LYS A 139 -8.05 2.74 8.08
CA LYS A 139 -8.94 1.74 8.72
C LYS A 139 -10.09 1.33 7.82
N ARG A 140 -10.85 2.29 7.31
CA ARG A 140 -11.96 2.05 6.36
C ARG A 140 -11.51 1.41 5.05
N CYS A 141 -10.26 1.60 4.66
CA CYS A 141 -9.69 1.00 3.45
C CYS A 141 -9.49 -0.51 3.65
N PHE A 142 -8.80 -0.89 4.73
CA PHE A 142 -8.51 -2.28 5.05
C PHE A 142 -9.74 -3.05 5.53
N GLU A 143 -10.59 -2.46 6.38
CA GLU A 143 -11.83 -3.10 6.84
C GLU A 143 -12.77 -3.43 5.68
N HIS A 144 -12.85 -2.55 4.68
CA HIS A 144 -13.66 -2.81 3.48
C HIS A 144 -13.15 -4.00 2.66
N ALA A 145 -11.85 -4.26 2.68
CA ALA A 145 -11.25 -5.41 2.03
C ALA A 145 -11.39 -6.71 2.86
N GLY A 146 -11.95 -6.65 4.07
CA GLY A 146 -12.18 -7.80 4.95
C GLY A 146 -11.15 -7.95 6.08
N PHE A 147 -10.25 -6.99 6.26
CA PHE A 147 -9.35 -6.98 7.41
C PHE A 147 -10.13 -6.62 8.69
N HIS A 148 -9.70 -7.19 9.82
CA HIS A 148 -10.24 -6.87 11.13
C HIS A 148 -9.10 -6.70 12.14
N VAL A 149 -9.36 -5.95 13.20
CA VAL A 149 -8.40 -5.74 14.29
C VAL A 149 -8.11 -7.08 14.98
N VAL A 150 -6.82 -7.39 15.15
CA VAL A 150 -6.36 -8.57 15.90
C VAL A 150 -5.62 -8.21 17.19
N GLU A 151 -5.04 -7.01 17.26
CA GLU A 151 -4.29 -6.54 18.43
C GLU A 151 -4.32 -5.01 18.51
N GLN A 152 -4.44 -4.46 19.72
CA GLN A 152 -4.26 -3.03 19.96
C GLN A 152 -2.78 -2.73 20.21
N THR A 153 -2.25 -1.70 19.56
CA THR A 153 -0.87 -1.23 19.81
C THR A 153 -0.91 0.01 20.71
N LYS A 154 0.26 0.56 21.05
CA LYS A 154 0.35 1.82 21.81
C LYS A 154 -0.34 2.99 21.08
N THR A 155 -0.31 2.98 19.76
CA THR A 155 -0.67 4.13 18.92
C THR A 155 -1.78 3.84 17.90
N GLY A 156 -2.24 2.61 17.81
CA GLY A 156 -3.17 2.15 16.78
C GLY A 156 -3.58 0.70 17.01
N ALA A 157 -3.70 -0.06 15.93
CA ALA A 157 -4.01 -1.47 15.98
C ALA A 157 -3.36 -2.25 14.83
N ARG A 158 -3.06 -3.52 15.07
CA ARG A 158 -2.70 -4.51 14.05
C ARG A 158 -3.96 -5.09 13.44
N TYR A 159 -3.97 -5.31 12.14
CA TYR A 159 -5.10 -5.90 11.41
C TYR A 159 -4.69 -7.21 10.74
N ALA A 160 -5.65 -8.10 10.51
CA ALA A 160 -5.45 -9.29 9.72
C ALA A 160 -6.68 -9.63 8.86
N ILE A 161 -6.46 -10.39 7.80
CA ILE A 161 -7.51 -11.00 6.97
C ILE A 161 -7.22 -12.49 6.81
N GLU A 162 -8.23 -13.31 7.02
CA GLU A 162 -8.20 -14.73 6.64
C GLU A 162 -8.57 -14.84 5.15
N LEU A 163 -7.68 -15.45 4.38
CA LEU A 163 -7.88 -15.73 2.96
C LEU A 163 -8.42 -17.15 2.71
N GLY A 164 -8.38 -17.99 3.75
CA GLY A 164 -8.91 -19.35 3.74
C GLY A 164 -10.43 -19.41 3.66
N GLY A 165 -10.94 -19.70 2.46
CA GLY A 165 -12.31 -20.10 2.17
C GLY A 165 -12.32 -20.85 0.84
N ARG A 166 -13.06 -21.98 0.75
CA ARG A 166 -13.21 -22.72 -0.53
C ARG A 166 -13.66 -21.74 -1.62
N PRO A 167 -13.25 -21.93 -2.90
CA PRO A 167 -13.91 -21.23 -3.99
C PRO A 167 -15.42 -21.39 -3.83
N PHE A 168 -16.13 -20.28 -3.95
CA PHE A 168 -17.59 -20.27 -3.98
C PHE A 168 -18.01 -21.08 -5.23
N GLU A 169 -18.42 -22.32 -5.05
CA GLU A 169 -19.17 -23.04 -6.08
C GLU A 169 -20.58 -22.45 -6.09
N ALA A 170 -20.92 -21.74 -7.16
CA ALA A 170 -22.28 -21.45 -7.59
C ALA A 170 -22.35 -21.58 -9.11
#